data_AF-A0A1V4RVK4-F1
#
_entry.id   AF-A0A1V4RVK4-F1
#
_cell.length_a   1.000
_cell.length_b   1.000
_cell.length_c   1.000
_cell.angle_alpha   90.00
_cell.angle_beta   90.00
_cell.angle_gamma   90.00
#
_symmetry.space_group_name_H-M   'P 1'
#
loop_
_entity.id
_entity.type
_entity.pdbx_description
1 polymer ?
#
loop_
_entity_poly.entity_id
_entity_poly.type
_entity_poly.pdbx_seq_one_letter_code
_entity_poly.pdbx_strand_id
1 'polypeptide(L)'
;MNIAGLKFSGIIDYITAFVGDKYSNPVAPGTVVYFSSDYCIVDGSAQTDEMGRATVRFMSTAPLPPSPQDSAFAHITGWTYSDLLQENSIKTRARVLLTDQTAPIMVSPTSFSYTNQNVPVNFTYTVQDVWGRPLVADSKIKVSATDGDVYGDTDITTQDTQASGPGLTQFSFTWCILI
;
A
#
# COMPACT_ATOMS: atom_id res chain seq x y z
N MET A 1 1.38 -3.57 2.15
CA MET A 1 2.47 -3.04 1.35
C MET A 1 1.98 -2.45 0.04
N ASN A 2 2.10 -1.15 -0.03
CA ASN A 2 1.77 -0.27 -1.13
C ASN A 2 2.98 0.65 -1.38
N ILE A 3 3.47 0.66 -2.61
CA ILE A 3 4.61 1.49 -3.03
C ILE A 3 4.26 2.26 -4.31
N ALA A 4 4.90 3.39 -4.54
CA ALA A 4 4.62 4.29 -5.68
C ALA A 4 5.27 3.78 -6.98
N GLY A 5 5.21 2.47 -7.20
CA GLY A 5 5.98 1.75 -8.22
C GLY A 5 5.42 1.83 -9.63
N LEU A 6 4.21 2.39 -9.84
CA LEU A 6 3.71 2.68 -11.19
C LEU A 6 4.34 3.94 -11.78
N LYS A 7 4.65 4.93 -10.93
CA LYS A 7 5.23 6.20 -11.36
C LYS A 7 6.75 6.22 -11.29
N PHE A 8 7.29 5.64 -10.22
CA PHE A 8 8.72 5.70 -9.91
C PHE A 8 9.35 4.33 -10.03
N SER A 9 10.44 4.27 -10.80
CA SER A 9 11.31 3.11 -10.86
C SER A 9 12.43 3.24 -9.84
N GLY A 10 12.92 2.11 -9.33
CA GLY A 10 14.02 2.03 -8.36
C GLY A 10 13.60 2.15 -6.90
N ILE A 11 12.29 2.15 -6.57
CA ILE A 11 11.87 2.08 -5.16
C ILE A 11 12.22 0.69 -4.63
N ILE A 12 13.02 0.65 -3.58
CA ILE A 12 13.40 -0.59 -2.90
C ILE A 12 12.53 -0.80 -1.67
N ASP A 13 11.96 -1.98 -1.56
CA ASP A 13 11.29 -2.49 -0.38
C ASP A 13 11.82 -3.90 -0.04
N TYR A 14 11.40 -4.47 1.08
CA TYR A 14 11.91 -5.75 1.59
C TYR A 14 10.79 -6.77 1.74
N ILE A 15 10.95 -7.92 1.10
CA ILE A 15 10.05 -9.07 1.24
C ILE A 15 10.70 -10.07 2.18
N THR A 16 10.00 -10.41 3.27
CA THR A 16 10.48 -11.39 4.24
C THR A 16 9.60 -12.62 4.25
N ALA A 17 10.19 -13.79 4.01
CA ALA A 17 9.57 -15.07 4.28
C ALA A 17 9.87 -15.51 5.71
N PHE A 18 8.84 -15.94 6.43
CA PHE A 18 8.97 -16.57 7.75
C PHE A 18 8.74 -18.07 7.57
N VAL A 19 9.78 -18.87 7.86
CA VAL A 19 9.77 -20.30 7.62
C VAL A 19 9.83 -21.05 8.94
N GLY A 20 8.76 -21.77 9.25
CA GLY A 20 8.64 -22.63 10.42
C GLY A 20 8.53 -24.11 10.04
N ASP A 21 8.90 -24.97 10.98
CA ASP A 21 8.68 -26.40 10.89
C ASP A 21 7.23 -26.80 11.27
N LYS A 22 6.91 -28.09 11.16
CA LYS A 22 5.59 -28.64 11.51
C LYS A 22 5.22 -28.49 13.00
N TYR A 23 6.16 -28.09 13.85
CA TYR A 23 5.99 -27.89 15.28
C TYR A 23 5.95 -26.39 15.65
N SER A 24 5.83 -25.50 14.65
CA SER A 24 5.81 -24.04 14.85
C SER A 24 7.12 -23.47 15.42
N ASN A 25 8.24 -24.17 15.26
CA ASN A 25 9.57 -23.61 15.54
C ASN A 25 10.16 -23.01 14.26
N PRO A 26 11.05 -22.02 14.36
CA PRO A 26 11.86 -21.58 13.22
C PRO A 26 12.59 -22.75 12.56
N VAL A 27 12.67 -22.75 11.23
CA VAL A 27 13.56 -23.67 10.52
C VAL A 27 15.02 -23.37 10.85
N ALA A 28 15.91 -24.36 10.67
CA ALA A 28 17.34 -24.18 10.88
C ALA A 28 17.89 -22.98 10.08
N PRO A 29 18.77 -22.15 10.68
CA PRO A 29 19.47 -21.09 9.98
C PRO A 29 20.22 -21.60 8.76
N GLY A 30 20.31 -20.80 7.71
CA GLY A 30 20.95 -21.17 6.46
C GLY A 30 20.04 -21.91 5.46
N THR A 31 18.77 -22.18 5.82
CA THR A 31 17.80 -22.75 4.88
C THR A 31 17.55 -21.75 3.75
N VAL A 32 17.73 -22.18 2.50
CA VAL A 32 17.56 -21.32 1.32
C VAL A 32 16.08 -21.19 0.98
N VAL A 33 15.60 -19.95 0.92
CA VAL A 33 14.30 -19.57 0.39
C VAL A 33 14.52 -18.89 -0.97
N TYR A 34 13.83 -19.38 -1.99
CA TYR A 34 13.83 -18.82 -3.33
C TYR A 34 12.61 -17.91 -3.51
N PHE A 35 12.77 -16.87 -4.32
CA PHE A 35 11.74 -15.89 -4.60
C PHE A 35 11.61 -15.67 -6.11
N SER A 36 10.39 -15.39 -6.56
CA SER A 36 10.11 -14.92 -7.90
C SER A 36 8.97 -13.90 -7.88
N SER A 37 8.92 -13.02 -8.87
CA SER A 37 7.81 -12.09 -9.05
C SER A 37 7.32 -12.08 -10.50
N ASP A 38 6.03 -11.80 -10.69
CA ASP A 38 5.40 -11.62 -12.01
C ASP A 38 5.71 -10.25 -12.63
N TYR A 39 5.99 -9.25 -11.80
CA TYR A 39 6.35 -7.88 -12.19
C TYR A 39 7.48 -7.37 -11.31
N CYS A 40 8.14 -6.29 -11.73
CA CYS A 40 9.28 -5.72 -10.98
C CYS A 40 10.45 -6.73 -10.84
N ILE A 41 11.45 -6.39 -10.03
CA ILE A 41 12.60 -7.26 -9.75
C ILE A 41 12.60 -7.62 -8.26
N VAL A 42 12.85 -8.90 -7.96
CA VAL A 42 13.10 -9.40 -6.60
C VAL A 42 14.43 -10.14 -6.58
N ASP A 43 15.22 -10.02 -5.51
CA ASP A 43 16.40 -10.86 -5.36
C ASP A 43 15.96 -12.35 -5.33
N GLY A 44 16.65 -13.22 -6.07
CA GLY A 44 16.17 -14.58 -6.35
C GLY A 44 16.16 -15.54 -5.15
N SER A 45 16.91 -15.24 -4.09
CA SER A 45 16.97 -16.07 -2.88
C SER A 45 17.58 -15.37 -1.68
N ALA A 46 17.25 -15.84 -0.48
CA ALA A 46 17.93 -15.51 0.77
C ALA A 46 18.00 -16.74 1.69
N GLN A 47 18.93 -16.71 2.66
CA GLN A 47 19.03 -17.73 3.70
C GLN A 47 18.29 -17.30 4.97
N THR A 48 17.73 -18.27 5.71
CA THR A 48 17.06 -18.01 6.98
C THR A 48 18.05 -17.64 8.10
N ASP A 49 17.66 -16.71 8.97
CA ASP A 49 18.34 -16.40 10.22
C ASP A 49 17.91 -17.33 11.39
N GLU A 50 18.36 -17.03 12.62
CA GLU A 50 17.99 -17.74 13.86
C GLU A 50 16.49 -17.75 14.16
N MET A 51 15.72 -16.82 13.57
CA MET A 51 14.28 -16.73 13.71
C MET A 51 13.53 -17.30 12.51
N GLY A 52 14.22 -17.96 11.57
CA GLY A 52 13.62 -18.54 10.38
C GLY A 52 13.22 -17.50 9.32
N ARG A 53 13.82 -16.30 9.35
CA ARG A 53 13.49 -15.20 8.44
C ARG A 53 14.45 -15.16 7.27
N ALA A 54 13.93 -15.13 6.05
CA ALA A 54 14.70 -14.90 4.83
C ALA A 54 14.18 -13.64 4.13
N THR A 55 15.03 -12.62 4.00
CA THR A 55 14.63 -11.31 3.46
C THR A 55 15.35 -11.02 2.15
N VAL A 56 14.59 -10.60 1.13
CA VAL A 56 15.09 -10.18 -0.18
C VAL A 56 14.64 -8.76 -0.49
N ARG A 57 15.39 -8.05 -1.33
CA ARG A 57 14.94 -6.75 -1.84
C ARG A 57 13.96 -6.97 -2.98
N PHE A 58 12.94 -6.12 -3.02
CA PHE A 58 12.01 -5.95 -4.12
C PHE A 58 12.16 -4.53 -4.65
N MET A 59 12.35 -4.38 -5.96
CA MET A 59 12.59 -3.11 -6.60
C MET A 59 11.53 -2.82 -7.64
N SER A 60 10.82 -1.69 -7.52
CA SER A 60 9.87 -1.26 -8.56
C SER A 60 10.60 -0.99 -9.87
N THR A 61 10.27 -1.73 -10.93
CA THR A 61 10.84 -1.54 -12.27
C THR A 61 10.05 -2.32 -13.31
N ALA A 62 10.34 -2.12 -14.59
CA ALA A 62 9.72 -2.88 -15.67
C ALA A 62 10.12 -4.38 -15.62
N PRO A 63 9.22 -5.31 -15.99
CA PRO A 63 7.86 -5.06 -16.46
C PRO A 63 6.92 -4.66 -15.32
N LEU A 64 6.07 -3.67 -15.58
CA LEU A 64 4.98 -3.27 -14.70
C LEU A 64 3.67 -3.94 -15.16
N PRO A 65 2.66 -4.08 -14.27
CA PRO A 65 1.35 -4.58 -14.66
C PRO A 65 0.78 -3.80 -15.87
N PRO A 66 0.39 -4.49 -16.96
CA PRO A 66 0.10 -3.85 -18.26
C PRO A 66 -1.19 -3.03 -18.26
N SER A 67 -2.17 -3.43 -17.43
CA SER A 67 -3.40 -2.70 -17.19
C SER A 67 -3.50 -2.33 -15.72
N PRO A 68 -2.89 -1.20 -15.29
CA PRO A 68 -3.02 -0.74 -13.92
C PRO A 68 -4.48 -0.48 -13.54
N GLN A 69 -5.43 -0.34 -14.46
CA GLN A 69 -6.85 -0.28 -14.08
C GLN A 69 -7.37 -1.62 -13.52
N ASP A 70 -6.92 -2.74 -14.09
CA ASP A 70 -7.42 -4.09 -13.78
C ASP A 70 -6.67 -4.74 -12.61
N SER A 71 -5.35 -4.57 -12.58
CA SER A 71 -4.48 -5.04 -11.50
C SER A 71 -3.18 -4.26 -11.50
N ALA A 72 -2.81 -3.71 -10.35
CA ALA A 72 -1.44 -3.22 -10.13
C ALA A 72 -0.81 -3.92 -8.93
N PHE A 73 -1.11 -5.21 -8.80
CA PHE A 73 -0.39 -6.04 -7.86
C PHE A 73 0.79 -6.72 -8.54
N ALA A 74 1.97 -6.60 -7.93
CA ALA A 74 3.04 -7.56 -8.12
C ALA A 74 2.84 -8.70 -7.12
N HIS A 75 2.85 -9.94 -7.59
CA HIS A 75 2.80 -11.14 -6.78
C HIS A 75 4.21 -11.67 -6.60
N ILE A 76 4.64 -11.83 -5.36
CA ILE A 76 5.93 -12.43 -5.02
C ILE A 76 5.65 -13.83 -4.48
N THR A 77 6.23 -14.84 -5.10
CA THR A 77 6.14 -16.23 -4.66
C THR A 77 7.44 -16.61 -3.98
N GLY A 78 7.36 -17.13 -2.75
CA GLY A 78 8.49 -17.64 -1.99
C GLY A 78 8.37 -19.16 -1.80
N TRP A 79 9.47 -19.90 -1.91
CA TRP A 79 9.48 -21.34 -1.68
C TRP A 79 10.82 -21.87 -1.18
N THR A 80 10.79 -23.00 -0.48
CA THR A 80 11.98 -23.77 -0.08
C THR A 80 12.01 -25.11 -0.83
N TYR A 81 13.21 -25.68 -0.96
CA TYR A 81 13.37 -27.09 -1.33
C TYR A 81 13.68 -27.89 -0.06
N SER A 82 12.91 -28.95 0.18
CA SER A 82 13.29 -29.97 1.18
C SER A 82 14.06 -31.08 0.47
N ASP A 83 15.23 -31.38 1.00
CA ASP A 83 16.11 -32.50 0.63
C ASP A 83 15.50 -33.88 0.96
N LEU A 84 14.60 -33.96 1.94
CA LEU A 84 14.00 -35.22 2.42
C LEU A 84 12.75 -35.66 1.64
N LEU A 85 12.18 -34.79 0.82
CA LEU A 85 10.92 -35.05 0.09
C LEU A 85 11.05 -34.45 -1.29
N GLN A 86 11.55 -35.23 -2.25
CA GLN A 86 11.85 -34.88 -3.66
C GLN A 86 10.68 -34.28 -4.48
N GLU A 87 9.81 -33.43 -3.92
CA GLU A 87 8.75 -32.66 -4.59
C GLU A 87 7.94 -31.76 -3.63
N ASN A 88 8.07 -31.84 -2.31
CA ASN A 88 7.29 -31.00 -1.38
C ASN A 88 7.96 -29.64 -1.14
N SER A 89 7.96 -28.78 -2.16
CA SER A 89 8.23 -27.35 -1.95
C SER A 89 7.02 -26.71 -1.27
N ILE A 90 7.19 -26.14 -0.07
CA ILE A 90 6.17 -25.26 0.51
C ILE A 90 6.26 -23.94 -0.25
N LYS A 91 5.14 -23.50 -0.84
CA LYS A 91 5.05 -22.24 -1.58
C LYS A 91 4.08 -21.31 -0.87
N THR A 92 4.44 -20.03 -0.79
CA THR A 92 3.53 -18.96 -0.36
C THR A 92 3.61 -17.79 -1.31
N ARG A 93 2.59 -16.93 -1.28
CA ARG A 93 2.50 -15.76 -2.14
C ARG A 93 2.17 -14.52 -1.32
N ALA A 94 2.95 -13.47 -1.51
CA ALA A 94 2.66 -12.12 -1.05
C ALA A 94 2.24 -11.26 -2.25
N ARG A 95 1.52 -10.17 -1.99
CA ARG A 95 1.14 -9.20 -3.00
C ARG A 95 1.58 -7.80 -2.58
N VAL A 96 2.06 -7.03 -3.55
CA VAL A 96 2.52 -5.65 -3.37
C VAL A 96 1.71 -4.78 -4.31
N LEU A 97 1.03 -3.78 -3.76
CA LEU A 97 0.29 -2.83 -4.56
C LEU A 97 1.26 -1.77 -5.10
N LEU A 98 1.25 -1.59 -6.41
CA LEU A 98 1.98 -0.54 -7.11
C LEU A 98 0.99 0.59 -7.42
N THR A 99 1.26 1.78 -6.91
CA THR A 99 0.38 2.95 -7.05
C THR A 99 1.08 4.09 -7.78
N ASP A 100 0.26 5.00 -8.30
CA ASP A 100 0.74 6.26 -8.85
C ASP A 100 0.82 7.35 -7.76
N GLN A 101 1.59 8.41 -8.02
CA GLN A 101 1.97 9.41 -7.04
C GLN A 101 0.78 10.24 -6.55
N THR A 102 -0.12 10.67 -7.43
CA THR A 102 -1.26 11.54 -7.06
C THR A 102 -2.28 11.61 -8.19
N ALA A 103 -3.56 11.67 -7.85
CA ALA A 103 -4.63 11.91 -8.80
C ALA A 103 -5.67 12.88 -8.23
N PRO A 104 -6.70 13.27 -9.02
CA PRO A 104 -7.50 14.44 -8.72
C PRO A 104 -8.25 14.28 -7.40
N ILE A 105 -8.13 15.29 -6.54
CA ILE A 105 -8.94 15.39 -5.33
C ILE A 105 -10.35 15.75 -5.77
N MET A 106 -11.31 14.87 -5.50
CA MET A 106 -12.72 15.14 -5.74
C MET A 106 -13.36 15.54 -4.42
N VAL A 107 -13.91 16.75 -4.34
CA VAL A 107 -14.63 17.26 -3.17
C VAL A 107 -16.10 17.52 -3.53
N SER A 108 -17.01 17.24 -2.61
CA SER A 108 -18.44 17.49 -2.75
C SER A 108 -19.03 18.01 -1.43
N PRO A 109 -19.84 19.08 -1.43
CA PRO A 109 -20.19 19.90 -2.60
C PRO A 109 -19.01 20.79 -3.05
N THR A 110 -18.99 21.20 -4.32
CA THR A 110 -18.00 22.18 -4.84
C THR A 110 -18.45 23.63 -4.68
N SER A 111 -19.74 23.84 -4.43
CA SER A 111 -20.33 25.15 -4.17
C SER A 111 -21.47 25.00 -3.18
N PHE A 112 -21.66 26.00 -2.32
CA PHE A 112 -22.76 26.05 -1.36
C PHE A 112 -23.23 27.49 -1.17
N SER A 113 -24.43 27.65 -0.62
CA SER A 113 -24.93 28.95 -0.16
C SER A 113 -25.01 28.93 1.35
N TYR A 114 -24.63 30.04 1.99
CA TYR A 114 -24.57 30.14 3.44
C TYR A 114 -25.49 31.26 3.92
N THR A 115 -26.63 30.88 4.50
CA THR A 115 -27.69 31.83 4.89
C THR A 115 -27.90 31.89 6.40
N ASN A 116 -27.32 30.96 7.17
CA ASN A 116 -27.45 30.89 8.61
C ASN A 116 -26.08 30.62 9.26
N GLN A 117 -25.61 31.57 10.07
CA GLN A 117 -24.31 31.53 10.73
C GLN A 117 -24.15 30.37 11.74
N ASN A 118 -25.25 29.71 12.12
CA ASN A 118 -25.24 28.60 13.08
C ASN A 118 -25.31 27.19 12.44
N VAL A 119 -25.26 27.07 11.11
CA VAL A 119 -25.40 25.77 10.43
C VAL A 119 -24.09 25.40 9.72
N PRO A 120 -23.30 24.45 10.24
CA PRO A 120 -22.10 23.98 9.57
C PRO A 120 -22.40 23.30 8.22
N VAL A 121 -21.45 23.39 7.29
CA VAL A 121 -21.53 22.77 5.96
C VAL A 121 -20.60 21.56 5.92
N ASN A 122 -21.13 20.40 5.56
CA ASN A 122 -20.36 19.17 5.47
C ASN A 122 -19.87 18.93 4.04
N PHE A 123 -18.62 18.49 3.95
CA PHE A 123 -17.95 18.13 2.71
C PHE A 123 -17.44 16.69 2.82
N THR A 124 -17.51 15.97 1.71
CA THR A 124 -16.79 14.71 1.52
C THR A 124 -15.75 14.91 0.45
N TYR A 125 -14.62 14.23 0.59
CA TYR A 125 -13.59 14.25 -0.43
C TYR A 125 -12.90 12.89 -0.55
N THR A 126 -12.44 12.59 -1.76
CA THR A 126 -11.71 11.36 -2.07
C THR A 126 -10.30 11.70 -2.53
N VAL A 127 -9.32 11.02 -1.93
CA VAL A 127 -7.90 11.09 -2.29
C VAL A 127 -7.41 9.70 -2.63
N GLN A 128 -7.04 9.51 -3.91
CA GLN A 128 -6.61 8.24 -4.46
C GLN A 128 -5.69 8.50 -5.67
N ASP A 129 -5.02 7.46 -6.16
CA ASP A 129 -4.27 7.52 -7.41
C ASP A 129 -5.19 7.54 -8.64
N VAL A 130 -4.58 7.62 -9.84
CA VAL A 130 -5.32 7.87 -11.09
C VAL A 130 -6.15 6.67 -11.52
N TRP A 131 -5.90 5.53 -10.88
CA TRP A 131 -6.57 4.26 -11.10
C TRP A 131 -7.53 3.90 -9.96
N GLY A 132 -7.76 4.80 -8.99
CA GLY A 132 -8.70 4.62 -7.90
C GLY A 132 -8.13 3.88 -6.67
N ARG A 133 -6.81 3.85 -6.51
CA ARG A 133 -6.13 3.14 -5.41
C ARG A 133 -5.69 4.06 -4.28
N PRO A 134 -5.50 3.52 -3.06
CA PRO A 134 -4.90 4.29 -1.98
C PRO A 134 -3.54 4.84 -2.38
N LEU A 135 -3.22 6.05 -1.91
CA LEU A 135 -1.85 6.56 -2.00
C LEU A 135 -0.92 5.73 -1.12
N VAL A 136 0.38 5.79 -1.41
CA VAL A 136 1.41 5.20 -0.55
C VAL A 136 1.30 5.72 0.88
N ALA A 137 1.78 4.93 1.83
CA ALA A 137 1.89 5.33 3.23
C ALA A 137 2.63 6.66 3.39
N ASP A 138 2.33 7.37 4.47
CA ASP A 138 2.95 8.65 4.85
C ASP A 138 2.67 9.83 3.91
N SER A 139 1.76 9.66 2.94
CA SER A 139 1.25 10.78 2.15
C SER A 139 0.43 11.71 3.04
N LYS A 140 0.66 13.02 2.91
CA LYS A 140 0.00 14.04 3.73
C LYS A 140 -1.13 14.71 2.97
N ILE A 141 -2.31 14.72 3.58
CA ILE A 141 -3.51 15.36 3.06
C ILE A 141 -3.85 16.50 3.99
N LYS A 142 -3.95 17.72 3.44
CA LYS A 142 -4.30 18.91 4.20
C LYS A 142 -5.48 19.63 3.58
N VAL A 143 -6.48 19.94 4.40
CA VAL A 143 -7.63 20.80 4.05
C VAL A 143 -7.47 22.11 4.79
N SER A 144 -7.64 23.22 4.07
CA SER A 144 -7.61 24.57 4.65
C SER A 144 -8.60 25.46 3.93
N ALA A 145 -9.22 26.38 4.66
CA ALA A 145 -10.07 27.42 4.10
C ALA A 145 -9.38 28.79 4.21
N THR A 146 -9.67 29.69 3.26
CA THR A 146 -9.26 31.09 3.33
C THR A 146 -10.18 31.94 4.20
N ASP A 147 -11.41 31.46 4.42
CA ASP A 147 -12.43 32.09 5.25
C ASP A 147 -13.22 31.00 5.98
N GLY A 148 -13.60 31.25 7.23
CA GLY A 148 -14.12 30.26 8.17
C GLY A 148 -13.11 29.21 8.63
N ASP A 149 -13.55 28.36 9.56
CA ASP A 149 -12.79 27.26 10.13
C ASP A 149 -13.20 25.91 9.51
N VAL A 150 -12.25 24.98 9.48
CA VAL A 150 -12.46 23.60 9.03
C VAL A 150 -12.15 22.59 10.13
N TYR A 151 -13.00 21.58 10.26
CA TYR A 151 -12.92 20.53 11.28
C TYR A 151 -13.13 19.15 10.67
N GLY A 152 -12.74 18.09 11.38
CA GLY A 152 -12.82 16.71 10.89
C GLY A 152 -11.54 16.27 10.21
N ASP A 153 -11.66 15.51 9.11
CA ASP A 153 -10.52 14.99 8.36
C ASP A 153 -9.83 16.14 7.59
N THR A 154 -8.91 16.84 8.25
CA THR A 154 -8.28 18.06 7.72
C THR A 154 -6.76 18.01 7.71
N ASP A 155 -6.15 17.14 8.52
CA ASP A 155 -4.73 16.84 8.52
C ASP A 155 -4.56 15.32 8.70
N ILE A 156 -4.40 14.61 7.58
CA ILE A 156 -4.37 13.15 7.54
C ILE A 156 -3.03 12.68 6.99
N THR A 157 -2.48 11.65 7.64
CA THR A 157 -1.35 10.87 7.11
C THR A 157 -1.87 9.50 6.70
N THR A 158 -1.65 9.12 5.44
CA THR A 158 -2.12 7.83 4.91
C THR A 158 -1.37 6.66 5.52
N GLN A 159 -2.08 5.55 5.75
CA GLN A 159 -1.49 4.30 6.23
C GLN A 159 -1.05 3.42 5.05
N ASP A 160 -0.15 2.45 5.30
CA ASP A 160 0.11 1.39 4.31
C ASP A 160 -1.13 0.50 4.17
N THR A 161 -1.85 0.67 3.06
CA THR A 161 -3.04 -0.11 2.75
C THR A 161 -3.10 -0.45 1.27
N GLN A 162 -3.77 -1.56 1.00
CA GLN A 162 -4.10 -2.00 -0.36
C GLN A 162 -5.58 -1.84 -0.69
N ALA A 163 -6.37 -1.32 0.26
CA ALA A 163 -7.82 -1.14 0.15
C ALA A 163 -8.18 0.35 0.02
N SER A 164 -9.26 0.61 -0.70
CA SER A 164 -9.90 1.93 -0.82
C SER A 164 -11.17 1.96 0.03
N GLY A 165 -11.60 3.14 0.48
CA GLY A 165 -12.86 3.32 1.21
C GLY A 165 -12.82 4.36 2.33
N PRO A 166 -13.85 4.39 3.19
CA PRO A 166 -13.96 5.32 4.31
C PRO A 166 -12.76 5.25 5.25
N GLY A 167 -12.17 6.40 5.57
CA GLY A 167 -11.00 6.53 6.43
C GLY A 167 -9.66 6.09 5.80
N LEU A 168 -9.67 5.61 4.55
CA LEU A 168 -8.47 5.20 3.81
C LEU A 168 -8.23 6.09 2.58
N THR A 169 -9.27 6.25 1.76
CA THR A 169 -9.25 7.11 0.56
C THR A 169 -10.42 8.08 0.53
N GLN A 170 -11.45 7.86 1.34
CA GLN A 170 -12.63 8.72 1.44
C GLN A 170 -12.70 9.34 2.83
N PHE A 171 -12.87 10.65 2.86
CA PHE A 171 -12.77 11.47 4.05
C PHE A 171 -13.90 12.51 4.08
N SER A 172 -14.08 13.13 5.24
CA SER A 172 -15.06 14.21 5.40
C SER A 172 -14.56 15.30 6.33
N PHE A 173 -14.86 16.53 5.96
CA PHE A 173 -14.62 17.69 6.82
C PHE A 173 -15.86 18.56 6.90
N THR A 174 -15.93 19.36 7.94
CA THR A 174 -16.99 20.32 8.18
C THR A 174 -16.38 21.71 8.11
N TRP A 175 -17.06 22.63 7.44
CA TRP A 175 -16.72 24.04 7.41
C TRP A 175 -17.78 24.83 8.17
N CYS A 176 -17.35 25.82 8.95
CA CYS A 176 -18.25 26.82 9.54
C CYS A 176 -17.50 28.13 9.78
N ILE A 177 -18.23 29.23 9.99
CA ILE A 177 -17.67 30.48 10.47
C ILE A 177 -17.94 30.54 11.97
N LEU A 178 -16.90 30.51 12.80
CA LEU A 178 -17.03 30.87 14.21
C LEU A 178 -17.05 32.40 14.32
N ILE A 179 -17.98 32.91 15.14
CA ILE A 179 -18.09 34.33 15.50
C ILE A 179 -17.40 34.54 16.84
#